data_AF-A0A7V7D367-F1
#
_entry.id   AF-A0A7V7D367-F1
#
_cell.length_a   1.000
_cell.length_b   1.000
_cell.length_c   1.000
_cell.angle_alpha   90.00
_cell.angle_beta   90.00
_cell.angle_gamma   90.00
#
_symmetry.space_group_name_H-M   'P 1'
#
loop_
_entity.id
_entity.type
_entity.pdbx_description
1 polymer ?
#
loop_
_entity_poly.entity_id
_entity_poly.type
_entity_poly.pdbx_seq_one_letter_code
_entity_poly.pdbx_strand_id
1 'polypeptide(L)'
;MEGLSPRIGDTPGKSVNQMYAAFSAFRYKDGYTLSVIDLGTQGVKIELIQAYDIGGAIILPPEKVQECGRWLLQTLGQDSYGLPRELTDILTRLITHKKAGQILERGDKKKIKDALKVLRRDQRKLEMERKVLRLISSNAI
;
A
#
# COMPACT_ATOMS: atom_id res chain seq x y z
N MET A 1 32.75 -49.84 19.31
CA MET A 1 31.52 -50.51 18.86
C MET A 1 30.38 -49.53 19.00
N GLU A 2 29.74 -49.23 17.87
CA GLU A 2 28.33 -48.85 17.64
C GLU A 2 27.46 -48.67 18.89
N GLY A 3 26.63 -47.65 19.07
CA GLY A 3 26.02 -46.72 18.13
C GLY A 3 24.56 -46.56 18.55
N LEU A 4 24.15 -45.38 19.01
CA LEU A 4 22.74 -44.97 19.06
C LEU A 4 22.64 -43.48 18.72
N SER A 5 21.96 -43.22 17.62
CA SER A 5 21.75 -41.93 16.98
C SER A 5 20.52 -41.24 17.56
N PRO A 6 20.58 -39.95 17.96
CA PRO A 6 19.40 -39.13 18.12
C PRO A 6 19.15 -38.29 16.86
N ARG A 7 18.09 -38.69 16.17
CA ARG A 7 17.23 -37.99 15.22
C ARG A 7 17.56 -36.52 14.90
N ILE A 8 17.81 -36.26 13.62
CA ILE A 8 17.73 -34.92 13.01
C ILE A 8 16.29 -34.43 13.19
N GLY A 9 16.09 -33.47 14.09
CA GLY A 9 14.75 -32.95 14.40
C GLY A 9 14.66 -31.89 15.51
N ASP A 10 15.75 -31.59 16.24
CA ASP A 10 15.73 -30.64 17.37
C ASP A 10 16.56 -29.37 17.09
N THR A 11 16.29 -28.70 15.97
CA THR A 11 16.63 -27.28 15.88
C THR A 11 15.38 -26.49 16.24
N PRO A 12 15.42 -25.61 17.27
CA PRO A 12 14.30 -24.73 17.57
C PRO A 12 14.02 -23.93 16.30
N GLY A 13 12.78 -24.06 15.80
CA GLY A 13 12.36 -23.53 14.53
C GLY A 13 12.86 -22.10 14.36
N LYS A 14 13.68 -21.87 13.32
CA LYS A 14 13.99 -20.51 12.87
C LYS A 14 12.65 -19.81 12.74
N SER A 15 12.48 -18.71 13.46
CA SER A 15 11.35 -17.83 13.28
C SER A 15 11.28 -17.52 11.79
N VAL A 16 10.23 -18.02 11.14
CA VAL A 16 9.88 -17.58 9.80
C VAL A 16 9.57 -16.11 10.00
N ASN A 17 10.50 -15.24 9.63
CA ASN A 17 10.23 -13.82 9.53
C ASN A 17 9.07 -13.73 8.55
N GLN A 18 7.88 -13.50 9.10
CA GLN A 18 6.67 -13.31 8.33
C GLN A 18 6.87 -12.00 7.58
N MET A 19 7.46 -12.10 6.38
CA MET A 19 7.64 -10.96 5.49
C MET A 19 6.25 -10.55 5.04
N TYR A 20 5.74 -9.50 5.68
CA TYR A 20 4.55 -8.81 5.24
C TYR A 20 4.85 -8.25 3.84
N ALA A 21 4.05 -8.64 2.85
CA ALA A 21 4.09 -8.01 1.53
C ALA A 21 3.95 -6.48 1.70
N ALA A 22 4.76 -5.72 1.00
CA ALA A 22 4.77 -4.26 1.05
C ALA A 22 3.43 -3.66 0.58
N PHE A 23 2.67 -4.41 -0.23
CA PHE A 23 1.32 -4.06 -0.67
C PHE A 23 0.56 -5.34 -1.10
N SER A 24 -0.78 -5.28 -1.11
CA SER A 24 -1.62 -6.37 -1.61
C SER A 24 -1.55 -6.45 -3.15
N ALA A 25 -1.57 -7.66 -3.71
CA ALA A 25 -1.57 -7.85 -5.16
C ALA A 25 -2.71 -7.05 -5.82
N PHE A 26 -2.40 -6.37 -6.93
CA PHE A 26 -3.34 -5.50 -7.64
C PHE A 26 -3.67 -6.05 -9.03
N ARG A 27 -4.95 -5.97 -9.42
CA ARG A 27 -5.41 -6.34 -10.77
C ARG A 27 -6.47 -5.36 -11.28
N TYR A 28 -6.17 -4.71 -12.40
CA TYR A 28 -7.14 -3.93 -13.20
C TYR A 28 -7.50 -4.70 -14.47
N LYS A 29 -8.74 -4.59 -14.98
CA LYS A 29 -9.19 -5.22 -16.22
C LYS A 29 -10.11 -4.30 -17.02
N ASP A 30 -9.62 -3.78 -18.15
CA ASP A 30 -10.41 -3.04 -19.16
C ASP A 30 -9.73 -3.13 -20.53
N GLY A 31 -10.08 -4.14 -21.33
CA GLY A 31 -9.37 -4.50 -22.57
C GLY A 31 -7.96 -5.08 -22.37
N TYR A 32 -7.27 -4.65 -21.33
CA TYR A 32 -5.96 -5.08 -20.85
C TYR A 32 -6.05 -5.40 -19.36
N THR A 33 -5.18 -6.27 -18.87
CA THR A 33 -5.02 -6.59 -17.45
C THR A 33 -3.67 -6.10 -16.96
N LEU A 34 -3.66 -5.12 -16.04
CA LEU A 34 -2.45 -4.74 -15.31
C LEU A 34 -2.41 -5.51 -13.99
N SER A 35 -1.34 -6.26 -13.76
CA SER A 35 -1.08 -7.04 -12.55
C SER A 35 0.21 -6.52 -11.90
N VAL A 36 0.17 -6.27 -10.58
CA VAL A 36 1.36 -5.91 -9.80
C VAL A 36 1.46 -6.83 -8.59
N ILE A 37 2.57 -7.57 -8.51
CA ILE A 37 2.78 -8.63 -7.52
C ILE A 37 4.10 -8.37 -6.79
N ASP A 38 4.03 -8.20 -5.47
CA ASP A 38 5.21 -8.20 -4.61
C ASP A 38 5.77 -9.63 -4.48
N LEU A 39 7.01 -9.83 -4.91
CA LEU A 39 7.74 -11.09 -4.83
C LEU A 39 8.69 -11.14 -3.61
N GLY A 40 8.58 -10.20 -2.68
CA GLY A 40 9.42 -10.10 -1.50
C GLY A 40 10.87 -9.78 -1.87
N THR A 41 11.79 -10.68 -1.53
CA THR A 41 13.24 -10.48 -1.80
C THR A 41 13.61 -10.51 -3.27
N GLN A 42 12.69 -10.90 -4.15
CA GLN A 42 12.89 -10.91 -5.60
C GLN A 42 12.41 -9.62 -6.29
N GLY A 43 11.82 -8.69 -5.52
CA GLY A 43 11.35 -7.41 -6.02
C GLY A 43 9.87 -7.43 -6.37
N VAL A 44 9.48 -6.69 -7.41
CA VAL A 44 8.08 -6.56 -7.82
C VAL A 44 7.92 -6.91 -9.29
N LYS A 45 6.95 -7.77 -9.57
CA LYS A 45 6.56 -8.14 -10.93
C LYS A 45 5.40 -7.27 -11.38
N ILE A 46 5.55 -6.66 -12.54
CA ILE A 46 4.50 -5.90 -13.22
C ILE A 46 4.20 -6.64 -14.53
N GLU A 47 2.95 -7.01 -14.73
CA GLU A 47 2.49 -7.68 -15.95
C GLU A 47 1.37 -6.85 -16.60
N LEU A 48 1.47 -6.66 -17.91
CA LEU A 48 0.41 -6.12 -18.75
C LEU A 48 -0.02 -7.23 -19.72
N ILE A 49 -1.20 -7.79 -19.48
CA ILE A 49 -1.74 -8.92 -20.26
C ILE A 49 -2.87 -8.39 -21.14
N GLN A 50 -2.78 -8.57 -22.45
CA GLN A 50 -3.90 -8.34 -23.37
C GLN A 50 -4.56 -9.67 -23.71
N ALA A 51 -5.89 -9.71 -23.80
CA ALA A 51 -6.63 -10.97 -23.99
C ALA A 51 -6.36 -11.65 -25.35
N TYR A 52 -5.84 -10.91 -26.33
CA TYR A 52 -5.69 -11.36 -27.72
C TYR A 52 -4.33 -11.01 -28.35
N ASP A 53 -3.34 -10.56 -27.57
CA ASP A 53 -2.03 -10.10 -28.07
C ASP A 53 -0.89 -10.41 -27.07
N ILE A 54 0.35 -10.10 -27.44
CA ILE A 54 1.56 -10.27 -26.64
C ILE A 54 1.49 -9.37 -25.40
N GLY A 55 1.36 -10.00 -24.23
CA GLY A 55 1.56 -9.33 -22.95
C GLY A 55 3.03 -9.05 -22.64
N GLY A 56 3.29 -8.03 -21.85
CA GLY A 56 4.63 -7.69 -21.34
C GLY A 56 4.74 -7.94 -19.84
N ALA A 57 5.91 -8.38 -19.39
CA ALA A 57 6.22 -8.48 -17.97
C ALA A 57 7.60 -7.91 -17.68
N ILE A 58 7.71 -7.14 -16.60
CA ILE A 58 8.99 -6.65 -16.07
C ILE A 58 9.07 -7.05 -14.59
N ILE A 59 10.29 -7.37 -14.15
CA ILE A 59 10.61 -7.54 -12.74
C ILE A 59 11.51 -6.37 -12.36
N LEU A 60 11.01 -5.53 -11.46
CA LEU A 60 11.81 -4.48 -10.86
C LEU A 60 12.54 -5.04 -9.64
N PRO A 61 13.78 -4.58 -9.37
CA PRO A 61 14.57 -5.11 -8.28
C PRO A 61 14.01 -4.70 -6.89
N PRO A 62 14.41 -5.38 -5.80
CA PRO A 62 13.86 -5.18 -4.45
C PRO A 62 13.87 -3.73 -3.94
N GLU A 63 14.91 -2.97 -4.26
CA GLU A 63 15.03 -1.55 -3.90
C GLU A 63 13.94 -0.67 -4.52
N LYS A 64 13.26 -1.14 -5.58
CA LYS A 64 12.17 -0.43 -6.25
C LYS A 64 10.78 -0.76 -5.73
N VAL A 65 10.62 -1.76 -4.85
CA VAL A 65 9.30 -2.20 -4.35
C VAL A 65 8.53 -1.05 -3.70
N GLN A 66 9.20 -0.25 -2.86
CA GLN A 66 8.57 0.88 -2.18
C GLN A 66 8.19 2.03 -3.13
N GLU A 67 9.03 2.30 -4.13
CA GLU A 67 8.75 3.31 -5.15
C GLU A 67 7.57 2.88 -6.02
N CYS A 68 7.55 1.61 -6.44
CA CYS A 68 6.47 1.00 -7.21
C CYS A 68 5.15 1.01 -6.43
N GLY A 69 5.15 0.63 -5.16
CA GLY A 69 3.96 0.67 -4.31
C GLY A 69 3.38 2.08 -4.18
N ARG A 70 4.24 3.09 -3.95
CA ARG A 70 3.83 4.50 -3.95
C ARG A 70 3.25 4.94 -5.29
N TRP A 71 3.91 4.62 -6.40
CA TRP A 71 3.42 4.95 -7.74
C TRP A 71 2.05 4.32 -8.01
N LEU A 72 1.87 3.05 -7.63
CA LEU A 72 0.62 2.32 -7.82
C LEU A 72 -0.53 2.97 -7.04
N LEU A 73 -0.34 3.19 -5.73
CA LEU A 73 -1.33 3.87 -4.89
C LEU A 73 -1.67 5.25 -5.46
N GLN A 74 -0.68 5.98 -5.97
CA GLN A 74 -0.93 7.29 -6.57
C GLN A 74 -1.75 7.21 -7.85
N THR A 75 -1.47 6.22 -8.70
CA THR A 75 -2.18 5.98 -9.96
C THR A 75 -3.63 5.60 -9.71
N LEU A 76 -3.91 4.89 -8.62
CA LEU A 76 -5.27 4.48 -8.22
C LEU A 76 -6.04 5.58 -7.46
N GLY A 77 -5.47 6.77 -7.30
CA GLY A 77 -6.10 7.83 -6.50
C GLY A 77 -6.18 7.49 -5.00
N GLN A 78 -5.31 6.61 -4.52
CA GLN A 78 -5.25 6.18 -3.12
C GLN A 78 -4.15 6.91 -2.34
N ASP A 79 -4.27 6.87 -1.02
CA ASP A 79 -3.28 7.31 -0.05
C ASP A 79 -2.36 6.15 0.40
N SER A 80 -1.49 6.42 1.38
CA SER A 80 -0.52 5.46 1.92
C SER A 80 -1.17 4.25 2.61
N TYR A 81 -2.44 4.35 2.98
CA TYR A 81 -3.24 3.31 3.62
C TYR A 81 -4.12 2.55 2.61
N GLY A 82 -4.04 2.88 1.31
CA GLY A 82 -4.92 2.32 0.29
C GLY A 82 -6.33 2.93 0.29
N LEU A 83 -6.54 4.05 0.99
CA LEU A 83 -7.83 4.73 1.04
C LEU A 83 -7.95 5.77 -0.08
N PRO A 84 -9.16 6.00 -0.63
CA PRO A 84 -9.37 7.07 -1.61
C PRO A 84 -8.95 8.43 -1.05
N ARG A 85 -8.23 9.24 -1.83
CA ARG A 85 -7.75 10.57 -1.39
C ARG A 85 -8.89 11.51 -0.99
N GLU A 86 -10.02 11.38 -1.66
CA GLU A 86 -11.23 12.17 -1.46
C GLU A 86 -11.98 11.78 -0.18
N LEU A 87 -11.59 10.68 0.49
CA LEU A 87 -12.26 10.18 1.69
C LEU A 87 -12.31 11.24 2.79
N THR A 88 -11.22 12.00 2.98
CA THR A 88 -11.16 13.09 3.97
C THR A 88 -12.22 14.17 3.70
N ASP A 89 -12.44 14.51 2.44
CA ASP A 89 -13.41 15.53 2.04
C ASP A 89 -14.85 15.01 2.15
N ILE A 90 -15.07 13.75 1.77
CA ILE A 90 -16.36 13.08 1.93
C ILE A 90 -16.77 13.04 3.41
N LEU A 91 -15.86 12.60 4.29
CA LEU A 91 -16.10 12.55 5.72
C LEU A 91 -16.32 13.95 6.32
N THR A 92 -15.58 14.95 5.86
CA THR A 92 -15.76 16.34 6.29
C THR A 92 -17.13 16.89 5.87
N ARG A 93 -17.55 16.63 4.63
CA ARG A 93 -18.88 17.00 4.12
C ARG A 93 -19.98 16.30 4.91
N LEU A 94 -19.81 15.01 5.23
CA LEU A 94 -20.80 14.22 5.95
C LEU A 94 -21.12 14.80 7.33
N ILE A 95 -20.10 15.22 8.09
CA ILE A 95 -20.31 15.77 9.45
C ILE A 95 -20.77 17.24 9.47
N THR A 96 -20.49 17.99 8.40
CA THR A 96 -20.88 19.40 8.25
C THR A 96 -22.24 19.57 7.57
N HIS A 97 -22.77 18.51 6.97
CA HIS A 97 -24.06 18.53 6.29
C HIS A 97 -25.20 18.90 7.27
N LYS A 98 -26.11 19.80 6.85
CA LYS A 98 -27.22 20.28 7.70
C LYS A 98 -28.10 19.14 8.23
N LYS A 99 -28.27 18.08 7.44
CA LYS A 99 -29.03 16.87 7.81
C LYS A 99 -28.18 15.76 8.42
N ALA A 100 -26.93 16.03 8.82
CA ALA A 100 -26.04 15.02 9.38
C ALA A 100 -26.65 14.29 10.59
N GLY A 101 -27.48 14.96 11.40
CA GLY A 101 -28.18 14.33 12.52
C GLY A 101 -29.32 13.37 12.15
N GLN A 102 -29.74 13.35 10.87
CA GLN A 102 -30.75 12.42 10.36
C GLN A 102 -30.11 11.18 9.72
N ILE A 103 -28.81 11.25 9.38
CA ILE A 103 -28.05 10.20 8.69
C ILE A 103 -27.12 9.47 9.66
N LEU A 104 -26.53 10.21 10.61
CA LEU A 104 -25.53 9.69 11.53
C LEU A 104 -26.17 9.30 12.86
N GLU A 105 -25.82 8.13 13.35
CA GLU A 105 -26.24 7.66 14.66
C GLU A 105 -25.47 8.36 15.79
N ARG A 106 -25.96 8.19 17.01
CA ARG A 106 -25.30 8.72 18.21
C ARG A 106 -23.90 8.10 18.34
N GLY A 107 -22.87 8.93 18.20
CA GLY A 107 -21.47 8.53 18.33
C GLY A 107 -20.69 8.53 17.02
N ASP A 108 -21.36 8.46 15.87
CA ASP A 108 -20.69 8.42 14.56
C ASP A 108 -19.93 9.71 14.28
N LYS A 109 -20.50 10.87 14.64
CA LYS A 109 -19.80 12.15 14.53
C LYS A 109 -18.46 12.16 15.28
N LYS A 110 -18.36 11.45 16.42
CA LYS A 110 -17.11 11.35 17.16
C LYS A 110 -16.12 10.45 16.42
N LYS A 111 -16.56 9.26 16.00
CA LYS A 111 -15.74 8.31 15.23
C LYS A 111 -15.19 8.95 13.95
N ILE A 112 -16.03 9.67 13.20
CA ILE A 112 -15.61 10.36 11.97
C ILE A 112 -14.60 11.48 12.28
N LYS A 113 -14.81 12.27 13.34
CA LYS A 113 -13.84 13.29 13.75
C LYS A 113 -12.49 12.68 14.14
N ASP A 114 -12.49 11.55 14.82
CA ASP A 114 -11.26 10.87 15.22
C ASP A 114 -10.55 10.26 14.00
N ALA A 115 -11.28 9.64 13.06
CA ALA A 115 -10.74 9.20 11.78
C ALA A 115 -10.12 10.36 10.97
N LEU A 116 -10.82 11.50 10.89
CA LEU A 116 -10.32 12.70 10.21
C LEU A 116 -9.02 13.24 10.82
N LYS A 117 -8.80 13.11 12.14
CA LYS A 117 -7.53 13.51 12.77
C LYS A 117 -6.37 12.64 12.28
N VAL A 118 -6.59 11.33 12.16
CA VAL A 118 -5.57 10.39 11.67
C VAL A 118 -5.25 10.68 10.21
N LEU A 119 -6.26 10.77 9.35
CA LEU A 119 -6.09 10.99 7.91
C LEU A 119 -5.37 12.32 7.60
N ARG A 120 -5.74 13.41 8.28
CA ARG A 120 -5.11 14.73 8.08
C ARG A 120 -3.65 14.78 8.58
N ARG A 121 -3.31 14.01 9.62
CA ARG A 121 -1.93 13.94 10.11
C ARG A 121 -1.02 13.30 9.05
N ASP A 122 -1.51 12.27 8.37
CA ASP A 122 -0.74 11.58 7.35
C ASP A 122 -0.58 12.41 6.06
N GLN A 123 -1.64 13.11 5.63
CA GLN A 123 -1.55 14.06 4.51
C GLN A 123 -0.47 15.12 4.72
N ARG A 124 -0.36 15.68 5.94
CA ARG A 124 0.70 16.66 6.27
C ARG A 124 2.10 16.05 6.22
N LYS A 125 2.24 14.80 6.66
CA LYS A 125 3.52 14.06 6.60
C LYS A 125 3.96 13.86 5.14
N LEU A 126 3.04 13.44 4.28
CA LEU A 126 3.28 13.28 2.83
C LEU A 126 3.63 14.60 2.14
N GLU A 127 2.98 15.71 2.50
CA GLU A 127 3.35 17.03 1.97
C GLU A 127 4.76 17.46 2.40
N MET A 128 5.15 17.19 3.65
CA MET A 128 6.50 17.46 4.13
C MET A 128 7.55 16.60 3.40
N GLU A 129 7.32 15.29 3.27
CA GLU A 129 8.22 14.38 2.55
C GLU A 129 8.40 14.80 1.09
N ARG A 130 7.31 15.19 0.41
CA ARG A 130 7.36 15.71 -0.96
C ARG A 130 8.16 17.01 -1.07
N LYS A 131 8.01 17.93 -0.10
CA LYS A 131 8.81 19.17 -0.06
C LYS A 131 10.30 18.85 0.12
N VAL A 132 10.64 17.93 1.02
CA VAL A 132 12.03 17.51 1.25
C VAL A 132 12.63 16.87 0.00
N LEU A 133 11.91 15.95 -0.66
CA LEU A 133 12.39 15.31 -1.89
C LEU A 133 12.61 16.31 -3.04
N ARG A 134 11.75 17.33 -3.18
CA ARG A 134 11.96 18.42 -4.15
C ARG A 134 13.19 19.25 -3.82
N LEU A 135 13.41 19.58 -2.55
CA LEU A 135 14.58 20.34 -2.08
C LEU A 135 15.89 19.58 -2.36
N ILE A 136 15.93 18.27 -2.07
CA ILE A 136 17.10 17.42 -2.35
C ILE A 136 17.36 17.34 -3.86
N SER A 137 16.31 17.16 -4.66
CA SER A 137 16.44 17.10 -6.13
C SER A 137 16.87 18.44 -6.75
N SER A 138 16.58 19.56 -6.08
CA SER A 138 16.98 20.90 -6.55
C SER A 138 18.40 21.28 -6.17
N ASN A 139 18.98 20.60 -5.16
CA ASN A 139 20.36 20.83 -4.68
C ASN A 139 21.37 19.80 -5.22
N ALA A 140 20.94 18.90 -6.11
CA ALA A 140 21.78 17.89 -6.74
C ALA A 140 22.33 18.34 -8.11
N ILE A 141 22.30 19.65 -8.40
CA ILE A 141 22.88 20.30 -9.59
C ILE A 141 24.03 21.19 -9.15
#